data_AF-A0A8T4N8Y3-F1
#
_entry.id   AF-A0A8T4N8Y3-F1
#
_cell.length_a   1.000
_cell.length_b   1.000
_cell.length_c   1.000
_cell.angle_alpha   90.00
_cell.angle_beta   90.00
_cell.angle_gamma   90.00
#
_symmetry.space_group_name_H-M   'P 1'
#
loop_
_entity.id
_entity.type
_entity.pdbx_description
1 polymer ?
#
loop_
_entity_poly.entity_id
_entity_poly.type
_entity_poly.pdbx_seq_one_letter_code
_entity_poly.pdbx_strand_id
1 'polypeptide(L)'
;MAKSVWFLFIIIILIVFLVLKVVMKKQAIATKLAFFIFIALMLTVGYVYTVSDIEVKSVKDAFNFGGVYFSWLSSVFGNVKSITSNAIEQNWDVNNSTGTSYG
;
A
#
# COMPACT_ATOMS: atom_id res chain seq x y z
N MET A 1 -22.74 8.86 -19.51
CA MET A 1 -21.35 8.44 -19.24
C MET A 1 -20.48 9.58 -18.68
N ALA A 2 -20.42 10.77 -19.28
CA ALA A 2 -19.57 11.88 -18.80
C ALA A 2 -19.80 12.29 -17.33
N LYS A 3 -21.05 12.36 -16.85
CA LYS A 3 -21.37 12.78 -15.47
C LYS A 3 -20.72 11.89 -14.38
N SER A 4 -20.56 10.59 -14.65
CA SER A 4 -19.95 9.65 -13.69
C SER A 4 -18.42 9.78 -13.65
N VAL A 5 -17.80 10.16 -14.78
CA VAL A 5 -16.35 10.42 -14.86
C VAL A 5 -16.02 11.73 -14.14
N TRP A 6 -16.81 12.78 -14.35
CA TRP A 6 -16.68 14.05 -13.61
C TRP A 6 -16.83 13.87 -12.11
N PHE A 7 -17.75 13.01 -11.66
CA PHE A 7 -17.91 12.67 -10.25
C PHE A 7 -16.68 11.95 -9.67
N LEU A 8 -16.08 11.03 -10.42
CA LEU A 8 -14.84 10.34 -10.05
C LEU A 8 -13.66 11.33 -9.90
N PHE A 9 -13.53 12.28 -10.83
CA PHE A 9 -12.51 13.34 -10.72
C PHE A 9 -12.72 14.21 -9.47
N ILE A 10 -13.97 14.57 -9.15
CA ILE A 10 -14.30 15.33 -7.95
C ILE A 10 -13.92 14.55 -6.68
N ILE A 11 -14.17 13.23 -6.65
CA ILE A 11 -13.79 12.37 -5.53
C ILE A 11 -12.27 12.32 -5.38
N ILE A 12 -11.52 12.12 -6.46
CA ILE A 12 -10.05 12.07 -6.42
C ILE A 12 -9.49 13.41 -5.93
N ILE A 13 -10.00 14.53 -6.44
CA ILE A 13 -9.60 15.87 -6.00
C ILE A 13 -9.90 16.07 -4.51
N LEU A 14 -11.06 15.64 -4.03
CA LEU A 14 -11.43 15.70 -2.62
C LEU A 14 -10.50 14.86 -1.74
N ILE A 15 -10.17 13.64 -2.15
CA ILE A 15 -9.23 12.77 -1.42
C ILE A 15 -7.86 13.42 -1.34
N VAL A 16 -7.34 13.94 -2.46
CA VAL A 16 -6.06 14.68 -2.49
C VAL A 16 -6.11 15.90 -1.56
N PHE A 17 -7.18 16.70 -1.62
CA PHE A 17 -7.36 17.86 -0.74
C PHE A 17 -7.43 17.49 0.74
N LEU A 18 -8.07 16.36 1.07
CA LEU A 18 -8.21 15.87 2.44
C LEU A 18 -6.84 15.42 2.98
N VAL A 19 -6.08 14.67 2.17
CA VAL A 19 -4.69 14.30 2.49
C VAL A 19 -3.83 15.54 2.71
N LEU A 20 -3.89 16.52 1.79
CA LEU A 20 -3.14 17.78 1.92
C LEU A 20 -3.54 18.55 3.19
N LYS A 21 -4.83 18.65 3.51
CA LYS A 21 -5.32 19.37 4.70
C LYS A 21 -4.89 18.71 6.01
N VAL A 22 -4.87 17.38 6.06
CA VAL A 22 -4.38 16.61 7.22
C VAL A 22 -2.86 16.80 7.39
N VAL A 23 -2.14 16.82 6.27
CA VAL A 23 -0.68 16.97 6.21
C VAL A 23 -0.20 18.38 6.54
N MET A 24 -0.90 19.43 6.07
CA MET A 24 -0.51 20.83 6.27
C MET A 24 -0.48 21.26 7.75
N LYS A 25 -1.15 20.53 8.64
CA LYS A 25 -1.13 20.85 10.08
C LYS A 25 0.11 20.34 10.82
N LYS A 26 0.91 19.41 10.29
CA LYS A 26 2.10 18.88 10.98
C LYS A 26 3.22 18.43 10.03
N GLN A 27 4.38 19.10 10.16
CA GLN A 27 5.72 18.74 9.65
C GLN A 27 5.88 18.48 8.14
N ALA A 28 6.81 19.21 7.51
CA ALA A 28 7.22 19.01 6.11
C ALA A 28 7.62 17.56 5.75
N ILE A 29 8.03 16.77 6.74
CA ILE A 29 8.34 15.33 6.59
C ILE A 29 7.07 14.52 6.30
N ALA A 30 5.95 14.81 6.98
CA ALA A 30 4.69 14.11 6.74
C ALA A 30 4.17 14.38 5.33
N THR A 31 4.38 15.59 4.79
CA THR A 31 4.04 15.92 3.40
C THR A 31 4.82 15.09 2.39
N LYS A 32 6.14 15.00 2.57
CA LYS A 32 7.00 14.20 1.70
C LYS A 32 6.64 12.72 1.78
N LEU A 33 6.39 12.21 2.99
CA LEU A 33 6.00 10.82 3.22
C LEU A 33 4.63 10.51 2.60
N ALA A 34 3.64 11.38 2.79
CA ALA A 34 2.31 11.20 2.21
C ALA A 34 2.35 11.21 0.67
N PHE A 35 3.15 12.10 0.08
CA PHE A 35 3.34 12.14 -1.37
C PHE A 35 4.04 10.86 -1.88
N PHE A 36 5.06 10.39 -1.16
CA PHE A 36 5.73 9.14 -1.49
C PHE A 36 4.77 7.93 -1.41
N ILE A 37 3.98 7.83 -0.33
CA ILE A 37 2.97 6.78 -0.17
C ILE A 37 1.92 6.87 -1.28
N PHE A 38 1.47 8.06 -1.64
CA PHE A 38 0.51 8.26 -2.73
C PHE A 38 1.04 7.75 -4.06
N ILE A 39 2.29 8.10 -4.42
CA ILE A 39 2.94 7.59 -5.64
C ILE A 39 3.05 6.07 -5.58
N ALA A 40 3.52 5.52 -4.46
CA ALA A 40 3.66 4.08 -4.28
C ALA A 40 2.32 3.36 -4.48
N LEU A 41 1.23 3.85 -3.87
CA LEU A 41 -0.10 3.28 -4.04
C LEU A 41 -0.57 3.36 -5.50
N MET A 42 -0.35 4.49 -6.19
CA MET A 42 -0.71 4.63 -7.61
C MET A 42 0.03 3.64 -8.52
N LEU A 43 1.32 3.41 -8.27
CA LEU A 43 2.09 2.40 -9.00
C LEU A 43 1.53 0.98 -8.76
N THR A 44 1.14 0.67 -7.52
CA THR A 44 0.58 -0.64 -7.19
C THR A 44 -0.81 -0.85 -7.79
N VAL A 45 -1.62 0.20 -7.94
CA VAL A 45 -2.89 0.12 -8.68
C VAL A 45 -2.64 -0.32 -10.12
N GLY A 46 -1.63 0.27 -10.78
CA GLY A 46 -1.22 -0.13 -12.14
C GLY A 46 -0.78 -1.58 -12.21
N TYR A 47 0.05 -2.03 -11.26
CA TYR A 47 0.47 -3.44 -11.17
C TYR A 47 -0.70 -4.41 -10.98
N VAL A 48 -1.60 -4.13 -10.03
CA VAL A 48 -2.77 -4.99 -9.79
C VAL A 48 -3.69 -4.99 -11.01
N TYR A 49 -3.82 -3.86 -11.72
CA TYR A 49 -4.58 -3.79 -12.96
C TYR A 49 -4.01 -4.73 -14.03
N THR A 50 -2.69 -4.75 -14.23
CA THR A 50 -2.07 -5.63 -15.24
C THR A 50 -2.16 -7.11 -14.88
N VAL A 51 -2.23 -7.45 -13.59
CA VAL A 51 -2.27 -8.85 -13.12
C VAL A 51 -3.70 -9.39 -12.98
N SER A 52 -4.69 -8.52 -12.75
CA SER A 52 -6.07 -8.94 -12.48
C SER A 52 -6.90 -9.25 -13.73
N ASP A 53 -6.45 -8.84 -14.92
CA ASP A 53 -7.15 -9.03 -16.21
C ASP A 53 -8.61 -8.48 -16.20
N ILE A 54 -8.89 -7.53 -15.31
CA ILE A 54 -10.20 -6.88 -15.20
C ILE A 54 -10.23 -5.63 -16.07
N GLU A 55 -11.03 -5.66 -17.12
CA GLU A 55 -11.33 -4.46 -17.91
C GLU A 55 -12.34 -3.58 -17.17
N VAL A 56 -11.89 -2.40 -16.72
CA VAL A 56 -12.77 -1.44 -16.03
C VAL A 56 -13.57 -0.63 -17.05
N LYS A 57 -14.72 -1.16 -17.49
CA LYS A 57 -15.62 -0.53 -18.49
C LYS A 57 -16.85 0.11 -17.85
N SER A 58 -17.21 -0.27 -16.63
CA SER A 58 -18.37 0.24 -15.91
C SER A 58 -18.06 0.55 -14.44
N VAL A 59 -19.00 1.22 -13.76
CA VAL A 59 -18.92 1.49 -12.32
C VAL A 59 -18.86 0.20 -11.51
N LYS A 60 -19.58 -0.85 -11.94
CA LYS A 60 -19.55 -2.16 -11.28
C LYS A 60 -18.17 -2.79 -11.39
N ASP A 61 -17.53 -2.68 -12.56
CA ASP A 61 -16.17 -3.20 -12.78
C ASP A 61 -15.15 -2.44 -11.94
N ALA A 62 -15.34 -1.12 -11.76
CA ALA A 62 -14.50 -0.32 -10.87
C ALA A 62 -14.63 -0.75 -9.40
N PHE A 63 -15.84 -1.07 -8.93
CA PHE A 63 -16.05 -1.62 -7.59
C PHE A 63 -15.42 -3.01 -7.44
N ASN A 64 -15.57 -3.88 -8.42
CA ASN A 64 -14.96 -5.21 -8.43
C ASN A 64 -13.42 -5.11 -8.39
N PHE A 65 -12.84 -4.26 -9.25
CA PHE A 65 -11.41 -3.97 -9.26
C PHE A 65 -10.94 -3.40 -7.91
N GLY A 66 -11.70 -2.47 -7.33
CA GLY A 66 -11.43 -1.95 -5.99
C GLY A 66 -11.37 -3.06 -4.95
N GLY A 67 -12.30 -4.02 -4.97
CA GLY A 67 -12.28 -5.19 -4.11
C GLY A 67 -11.02 -6.04 -4.28
N VAL A 68 -10.61 -6.29 -5.53
CA VAL A 68 -9.36 -7.02 -5.83
C VAL A 68 -8.14 -6.26 -5.33
N TYR A 69 -8.07 -4.95 -5.57
CA TYR A 69 -6.97 -4.11 -5.09
C TYR A 69 -6.86 -4.11 -3.55
N PHE A 70 -7.99 -3.96 -2.84
CA PHE A 70 -7.99 -4.02 -1.37
C PHE A 70 -7.64 -5.42 -0.84
N SER A 71 -8.06 -6.49 -1.52
CA SER A 71 -7.66 -7.86 -1.18
C SER A 71 -6.14 -8.05 -1.34
N TRP A 72 -5.57 -7.58 -2.44
CA TRP A 72 -4.13 -7.58 -2.67
C TRP A 72 -3.39 -6.77 -1.59
N LEU A 73 -3.87 -5.56 -1.29
CA LEU A 73 -3.29 -4.69 -0.27
C LEU A 73 -3.32 -5.35 1.12
N SER A 74 -4.42 -6.00 1.48
CA SER A 74 -4.55 -6.77 2.73
C SER A 74 -3.53 -7.91 2.81
N SER A 75 -3.30 -8.62 1.70
CA SER A 75 -2.26 -9.66 1.62
C SER A 75 -0.86 -9.09 1.85
N VAL A 76 -0.54 -7.92 1.28
CA VAL A 76 0.73 -7.23 1.54
C VAL A 76 0.90 -6.92 3.03
N PHE A 77 -0.13 -6.38 3.70
CA PHE A 77 -0.08 -6.13 5.15
C PHE A 77 0.09 -7.43 5.95
N GLY A 78 -0.57 -8.52 5.53
CA GLY A 78 -0.38 -9.85 6.12
C GLY A 78 1.07 -10.34 6.02
N ASN A 79 1.70 -10.17 4.85
CA ASN A 79 3.10 -10.53 4.64
C ASN A 79 4.05 -9.66 5.46
N VAL A 80 3.84 -8.34 5.51
CA VAL A 80 4.64 -7.42 6.33
C VAL A 80 4.53 -7.78 7.80
N LYS A 81 3.32 -8.08 8.29
CA LYS A 81 3.11 -8.56 9.67
C LYS A 81 3.87 -9.86 9.90
N SER A 82 3.79 -10.83 9.00
CA SER A 82 4.49 -12.12 9.13
C SER A 82 6.01 -11.94 9.19
N ILE A 83 6.59 -11.16 8.28
CA ILE A 83 8.03 -10.86 8.28
C ILE A 83 8.44 -10.17 9.59
N THR A 84 7.64 -9.19 10.04
CA THR A 84 7.92 -8.45 11.27
C THR A 84 7.81 -9.34 12.51
N SER A 85 6.79 -10.20 12.59
CA SER A 85 6.63 -11.18 13.68
C SER A 85 7.80 -12.15 13.72
N ASN A 86 8.18 -12.70 12.56
CA ASN A 86 9.30 -13.61 12.45
C ASN A 86 10.62 -12.95 12.85
N ALA A 87 10.84 -11.68 12.51
CA ALA A 87 12.03 -10.94 12.94
C ALA A 87 12.04 -10.66 14.45
N ILE A 88 10.88 -10.42 15.07
CA ILE A 88 10.78 -10.22 16.53
C ILE A 88 10.98 -11.53 17.29
N GLU A 89 10.41 -12.63 16.79
CA GLU A 89 10.50 -13.98 17.37
C GLU A 89 11.87 -14.63 17.15
N GLN A 90 12.67 -14.09 16.22
CA GLN A 90 14.01 -14.58 15.98
C GLN A 90 14.83 -14.43 17.27
N ASN A 91 15.43 -15.52 17.73
CA ASN A 91 16.37 -15.45 18.84
C ASN A 91 17.64 -14.77 18.35
N TRP A 92 17.77 -13.48 18.66
CA TRP A 92 18.95 -12.66 18.34
C TRP A 92 20.13 -12.95 19.27
N ASP A 93 19.99 -13.89 20.21
CA ASP A 93 21.07 -14.30 21.07
C ASP A 93 22.19 -14.92 20.23
N VAL A 94 23.37 -14.31 20.30
CA VAL A 94 24.57 -14.83 19.65
C VAL A 94 25.02 -16.00 20.51
N ASN A 95 24.55 -17.20 20.18
CA ASN A 95 25.23 -18.40 20.65
C ASN A 95 26.67 -18.29 20.14
N ASN A 96 27.61 -18.09 21.06
CA ASN A 96 29.06 -18.18 20.85
C ASN A 96 29.47 -19.63 20.53
N SER A 97 28.82 -20.25 19.56
CA SER A 97 29.15 -21.55 19.00
C SER A 97 29.97 -21.38 17.72
N THR A 98 30.93 -20.45 17.73
CA THR A 98 32.21 -20.67 17.03
C THR A 98 32.90 -21.81 17.75
N GLY A 99 32.53 -23.04 17.39
CA GLY A 99 33.14 -24.25 17.88
C GLY A 99 34.64 -24.23 17.59
N THR A 100 35.44 -23.93 18.60
CA THR A 100 36.80 -24.47 18.70
C THR A 100 36.69 -25.92 19.11
N SER A 101 36.37 -26.78 18.14
CA SER A 101 36.65 -28.21 18.21
C SER A 101 38.06 -28.43 17.68
N TYR A 102 39.07 -28.08 18.50
CA TYR A 102 40.43 -28.61 18.42
C TYR A 102 41.05 -28.51 19.82
N GLY A 103 41.31 -29.66 20.42
CA GLY A 103 41.89 -29.84 21.76
C GLY A 103 41.68 -31.27 22.22
#